data_AF-A0A5B0QHA9-F1
#
_entry.id   AF-A0A5B0QHA9-F1
#
_cell.length_a   1.000
_cell.length_b   1.000
_cell.length_c   1.000
_cell.angle_alpha   90.00
_cell.angle_beta   90.00
_cell.angle_gamma   90.00
#
_symmetry.space_group_name_H-M   'P 1'
#
loop_
_entity.id
_entity.type
_entity.pdbx_description
1 polymer ?
#
loop_
_entity_poly.entity_id
_entity_poly.type
_entity_poly.pdbx_seq_one_letter_code
_entity_poly.pdbx_strand_id
1 'polypeptide(L)'
;MTRILNEEGRGLFDARQVSLGHTLQGAIPSPRDRTRAVALSIQCIAFLERHSTKVDPSEHRTPPASASVLNRNTSLPKVEPINQDDENMWGTIVITGSLIRIANLQEMIENADFVNRRALKPWWADFKNLVEIMAGKKQDEICNIQA
;
A
#
# COMPACT_ATOMS: atom_id res chain seq x y z
N MET A 1 16.40 -5.78 -25.74
CA MET A 1 16.06 -7.21 -25.54
C MET A 1 15.62 -7.87 -26.84
N THR A 2 14.52 -7.46 -27.47
CA THR A 2 13.94 -8.11 -28.67
C THR A 2 14.91 -8.25 -29.85
N ARG A 3 15.68 -7.21 -30.14
CA ARG A 3 16.69 -7.24 -31.21
C ARG A 3 17.76 -8.32 -30.95
N ILE A 4 18.26 -8.39 -29.72
CA ILE A 4 19.26 -9.39 -29.31
C ILE A 4 18.69 -10.81 -29.47
N LEU A 5 17.45 -11.03 -29.03
CA LEU A 5 16.81 -12.36 -29.16
C LEU A 5 16.60 -12.77 -30.62
N ASN A 6 16.23 -11.84 -31.51
CA ASN A 6 16.06 -12.12 -32.93
C ASN A 6 17.40 -12.41 -33.63
N GLU A 7 18.46 -11.71 -33.23
CA GLU A 7 19.81 -11.88 -33.76
C GLU A 7 20.40 -13.25 -33.36
N GLU A 8 20.22 -13.65 -32.09
CA GLU A 8 20.60 -14.98 -31.59
C GLU A 8 19.72 -16.11 -32.14
N GLY A 9 18.44 -15.84 -32.40
CA GLY A 9 17.48 -16.82 -32.92
C GLY A 9 17.76 -17.29 -34.35
N ARG A 10 18.55 -16.55 -35.14
CA ARG A 10 18.96 -16.91 -36.52
C ARG A 10 17.82 -17.43 -37.41
N GLY A 11 16.61 -16.86 -37.24
CA GLY A 11 15.42 -17.24 -38.01
C GLY A 11 14.60 -18.42 -37.46
N LEU A 12 14.98 -19.02 -36.32
CA LEU A 12 14.22 -20.07 -35.65
C LEU A 12 12.93 -19.54 -35.00
N PHE A 13 12.93 -18.28 -34.55
CA PHE A 13 11.77 -17.61 -33.97
C PHE A 13 11.84 -16.09 -34.18
N ASP A 14 10.68 -15.41 -34.04
CA ASP A 14 10.55 -13.94 -34.01
C ASP A 14 10.09 -13.51 -32.61
N ALA A 15 10.75 -12.53 -32.03
CA ALA A 15 10.39 -11.86 -30.80
C ALA A 15 9.83 -10.48 -31.13
N ARG A 16 8.77 -10.07 -30.41
CA ARG A 16 8.16 -8.74 -30.54
C ARG A 16 8.05 -8.07 -29.18
N GLN A 17 8.38 -6.78 -29.13
CA GLN A 17 8.17 -5.98 -27.94
C GLN A 17 6.73 -5.48 -27.91
N VAL A 18 6.07 -5.66 -26.77
CA VAL A 18 4.75 -5.07 -26.49
C VAL A 18 4.90 -4.21 -25.25
N SER A 19 4.48 -2.95 -25.36
CA SER A 19 4.40 -2.03 -24.22
C SER A 19 2.96 -1.55 -24.08
N LEU A 20 2.30 -1.96 -23.00
CA LEU A 20 0.90 -1.62 -22.74
C LEU A 20 0.72 -0.21 -22.14
N GLY A 21 1.72 0.27 -21.40
CA GLY A 21 1.70 1.59 -20.75
C GLY A 21 0.49 1.79 -19.82
N HIS A 22 -0.20 2.92 -19.98
CA HIS A 22 -1.36 3.31 -19.17
C HIS A 22 -2.55 2.34 -19.23
N THR A 23 -2.62 1.48 -20.25
CA THR A 23 -3.65 0.44 -20.35
C THR A 23 -3.66 -0.49 -19.15
N LEU A 24 -2.50 -0.67 -18.49
CA LEU A 24 -2.34 -1.50 -17.29
C LEU A 24 -3.07 -0.94 -16.05
N GLN A 25 -3.44 0.34 -16.04
CA GLN A 25 -4.28 0.91 -14.97
C GLN A 25 -5.69 0.31 -15.00
N GLY A 26 -6.13 -0.16 -16.17
CA GLY A 26 -7.52 -0.54 -16.42
C GLY A 26 -8.44 0.69 -16.51
N ALA A 27 -9.61 0.49 -17.11
CA ALA A 27 -10.64 1.53 -17.18
C ALA A 27 -11.70 1.35 -16.09
N ILE A 28 -12.31 0.16 -16.02
CA ILE A 28 -13.38 -0.16 -15.07
C ILE A 28 -12.82 -1.12 -14.02
N PRO A 29 -12.89 -0.80 -12.72
CA PRO A 29 -12.37 -1.67 -11.67
C PRO A 29 -13.12 -2.99 -11.64
N SER A 30 -12.41 -4.07 -11.31
CA SER A 30 -13.00 -5.42 -11.26
C SER A 30 -14.02 -5.54 -10.11
N PRO A 31 -14.98 -6.49 -10.17
CA PRO A 31 -15.90 -6.74 -9.05
C PRO A 31 -15.18 -7.03 -7.72
N ARG A 32 -14.01 -7.67 -7.78
CA ARG A 32 -13.18 -7.96 -6.61
C ARG A 32 -12.64 -6.67 -5.99
N ASP A 33 -12.11 -5.76 -6.82
CA ASP A 33 -11.56 -4.50 -6.34
C ASP A 33 -12.65 -3.62 -5.75
N ARG A 34 -13.83 -3.57 -6.37
CA ARG A 34 -15.00 -2.85 -5.84
C ARG A 34 -15.40 -3.36 -4.46
N THR A 35 -15.55 -4.67 -4.30
CA THR A 35 -15.96 -5.29 -3.03
C THR A 35 -14.91 -5.04 -1.95
N ARG A 36 -13.63 -5.22 -2.28
CA ARG A 36 -12.52 -4.97 -1.34
C ARG A 36 -12.41 -3.50 -0.95
N ALA A 37 -12.57 -2.57 -1.89
CA ALA A 37 -12.54 -1.14 -1.60
C ALA A 37 -13.59 -0.77 -0.55
N VAL A 38 -14.84 -1.23 -0.72
CA VAL A 38 -15.91 -0.99 0.26
C VAL A 38 -15.56 -1.60 1.62
N ALA A 39 -15.09 -2.85 1.65
CA ALA A 39 -14.73 -3.52 2.89
C ALA A 39 -13.59 -2.79 3.64
N LEU A 40 -12.55 -2.37 2.92
CA LEU A 40 -11.42 -1.61 3.49
C LEU A 40 -11.88 -0.24 3.99
N SER A 41 -12.73 0.47 3.24
CA SER A 41 -13.28 1.77 3.65
C SER A 41 -14.08 1.66 4.96
N ILE A 42 -14.92 0.64 5.09
CA ILE A 42 -15.68 0.40 6.33
C ILE A 42 -14.73 0.20 7.52
N GLN A 43 -13.65 -0.57 7.34
CA GLN A 43 -12.66 -0.79 8.40
C GLN A 43 -11.90 0.49 8.77
N CYS A 44 -11.55 1.32 7.79
CA CYS A 44 -10.91 2.62 8.03
C CYS A 44 -11.84 3.56 8.80
N ILE A 45 -13.12 3.63 8.44
CA ILE A 45 -14.11 4.47 9.15
C ILE A 45 -14.27 3.98 10.59
N ALA A 46 -14.45 2.66 10.78
CA ALA A 46 -14.56 2.07 12.11
C ALA A 46 -13.30 2.29 12.97
N PHE A 47 -12.11 2.35 12.35
CA PHE A 47 -10.88 2.72 13.04
C PHE A 47 -10.91 4.19 13.47
N LEU A 48 -11.26 5.11 12.56
CA LEU A 48 -11.36 6.53 12.87
C LEU A 48 -12.37 6.81 13.98
N GLU A 49 -13.53 6.13 13.99
CA GLU A 49 -14.54 6.26 15.05
C GLU A 49 -14.01 5.84 16.42
N ARG A 50 -13.20 4.77 16.50
CA ARG A 50 -12.60 4.30 17.76
C ARG A 50 -11.52 5.24 18.29
N HIS A 51 -10.78 5.88 17.41
CA HIS A 51 -9.67 6.77 17.75
C HIS A 51 -10.04 8.26 17.76
N SER A 52 -11.30 8.60 17.45
CA SER A 52 -11.81 9.95 17.61
C SER A 52 -12.10 10.21 19.10
N THR A 53 -11.41 11.19 19.68
CA THR A 53 -11.75 11.70 21.01
C THR A 53 -13.21 12.17 20.99
N LYS A 54 -14.03 11.64 21.89
CA LYS A 54 -15.41 12.11 22.06
C LYS A 54 -15.37 13.55 22.53
N VAL A 55 -15.54 14.49 21.60
CA VAL A 55 -15.75 15.89 21.94
C VAL A 55 -17.18 16.01 22.46
N ASP A 56 -17.33 16.32 23.74
CA ASP A 56 -18.65 16.59 24.29
C ASP A 56 -19.23 17.86 23.63
N PRO A 57 -20.49 17.86 23.16
CA PRO A 57 -21.11 19.03 22.53
C PRO A 57 -21.14 20.29 23.41
N SER A 58 -20.91 20.15 24.71
CA SER A 58 -20.86 21.26 25.67
C SER A 58 -19.59 22.10 25.60
N GLU A 59 -18.45 21.56 25.12
CA GLU A 59 -17.20 22.33 25.01
C GLU A 59 -17.22 23.34 23.86
N HIS A 60 -18.07 23.15 22.85
CA HIS A 60 -18.18 24.04 21.71
C HIS A 60 -19.22 25.17 21.90
N ARG A 61 -19.93 25.20 23.03
CA ARG A 61 -21.09 26.08 23.25
C ARG A 61 -20.84 27.26 24.19
N THR A 62 -19.59 27.53 24.60
CA THR A 62 -19.25 28.81 25.25
C THR A 62 -19.00 29.86 24.17
N PRO A 63 -19.95 30.79 23.92
CA PRO A 63 -19.62 31.94 23.08
C PRO A 63 -18.52 32.75 23.79
N PRO A 64 -17.43 33.13 23.12
CA PRO A 64 -16.47 34.05 23.71
C PRO A 64 -17.18 35.41 23.87
N ALA A 65 -17.58 35.72 25.10
CA ALA A 65 -17.93 37.08 25.45
C ALA A 65 -16.68 37.94 25.14
N SER A 66 -16.81 38.88 24.20
CA SER A 66 -15.78 39.84 23.76
C SER A 66 -14.66 39.35 22.82
N ALA A 67 -15.00 38.92 21.60
CA ALA A 67 -14.04 39.00 20.48
C ALA A 67 -14.72 39.56 19.22
N SER A 68 -14.30 40.77 18.87
CA SER A 68 -14.72 41.54 17.72
C SER A 68 -14.39 40.86 16.38
N VAL A 69 -15.08 41.32 15.35
CA VAL A 69 -15.23 40.85 13.96
C VAL A 69 -13.93 40.72 13.13
N LEU A 70 -12.74 40.63 13.72
CA LEU A 70 -11.47 40.52 12.98
C LEU A 70 -10.51 39.53 13.66
N ASN A 71 -10.74 38.24 13.51
CA ASN A 71 -9.68 37.24 13.67
C ASN A 71 -9.88 36.12 12.66
N ARG A 72 -9.11 36.20 11.57
CA ARG A 72 -8.88 35.07 10.69
C ARG A 72 -8.28 33.93 11.52
N ASN A 73 -8.81 32.75 11.28
CA ASN A 73 -8.41 31.41 11.70
C ASN A 73 -6.96 31.00 11.32
N THR A 74 -6.01 31.96 11.33
CA THR A 74 -4.58 31.77 11.05
C THR A 74 -3.74 31.37 12.25
N SER A 75 -4.35 31.15 13.43
CA SER A 75 -3.61 30.50 14.52
C SER A 75 -3.52 29.01 14.25
N LEU A 76 -2.30 28.52 14.05
CA LEU A 76 -2.01 27.10 13.90
C LEU A 76 -2.67 26.31 15.05
N PRO A 77 -3.41 25.22 14.75
CA PRO A 77 -3.92 24.34 15.79
C PRO A 77 -2.74 23.86 16.63
N LYS A 78 -2.80 24.11 17.95
CA LYS A 78 -1.75 23.69 18.87
C LYS A 78 -1.90 22.18 19.05
N VAL A 79 -0.99 21.44 18.41
CA VAL A 79 -0.90 19.98 18.55
C VAL A 79 -0.36 19.68 19.95
N GLU A 80 -1.20 19.07 20.79
CA GLU A 80 -0.80 18.53 22.10
C GLU A 80 0.32 17.48 21.90
N PRO A 81 1.33 17.41 22.79
CA PRO A 81 2.38 16.41 22.69
C PRO A 81 1.82 15.00 22.86
N ILE A 82 2.17 14.15 21.90
CA ILE A 82 1.76 12.74 21.77
C ILE A 82 2.24 11.96 23.00
N ASN A 83 1.32 11.36 23.75
CA ASN A 83 1.61 10.44 24.84
C ASN A 83 1.95 9.05 24.27
N GLN A 84 2.74 8.24 24.97
CA GLN A 84 3.22 6.94 24.49
C GLN A 84 2.09 5.93 24.17
N ASP A 85 0.88 6.12 24.70
CA ASP A 85 -0.30 5.31 24.39
C ASP A 85 -0.94 5.66 23.03
N ASP A 86 -0.51 6.76 22.39
CA ASP A 86 -1.01 7.25 21.10
C ASP A 86 -0.33 6.60 19.89
N GLU A 87 0.61 5.66 20.08
CA GLU A 87 1.22 4.91 18.96
C GLU A 87 0.19 4.09 18.16
N ASN A 88 -0.97 3.81 18.74
CA ASN A 88 -2.10 3.17 18.06
C ASN A 88 -3.04 4.15 17.33
N MET A 89 -2.81 5.46 17.41
CA MET A 89 -3.72 6.47 16.86
C MET A 89 -3.68 6.53 15.31
N TRP A 90 -2.60 6.06 14.70
CA TRP A 90 -2.37 6.16 13.27
C TRP A 90 -1.77 4.86 12.73
N GLY A 91 -2.29 4.40 11.60
CA GLY A 91 -1.89 3.11 11.04
C GLY A 91 -2.34 2.95 9.60
N THR A 92 -1.67 2.06 8.88
CA THR A 92 -1.99 1.74 7.49
C THR A 92 -2.81 0.47 7.44
N ILE A 93 -3.92 0.47 6.70
CA ILE A 93 -4.70 -0.74 6.47
C ILE A 93 -3.93 -1.69 5.56
N VAL A 94 -3.70 -2.92 6.02
CA VAL A 94 -2.94 -3.95 5.32
C VAL A 94 -3.74 -5.24 5.19
N ILE A 95 -3.45 -6.01 4.13
CA ILE A 95 -4.00 -7.34 3.92
C ILE A 95 -2.88 -8.35 4.13
N THR A 96 -3.01 -9.21 5.13
CA THR A 96 -2.07 -10.31 5.39
C THR A 96 -2.79 -11.63 5.15
N GLY A 97 -2.49 -12.29 4.03
CA GLY A 97 -3.21 -13.49 3.60
C GLY A 97 -4.69 -13.18 3.32
N SER A 98 -5.59 -13.75 4.14
CA SER A 98 -7.03 -13.50 4.08
C SER A 98 -7.53 -12.43 5.07
N LEU A 99 -6.66 -11.92 5.94
CA LEU A 99 -7.03 -11.01 7.03
C LEU A 99 -6.76 -9.56 6.65
N ILE A 100 -7.69 -8.68 7.02
CA ILE A 100 -7.53 -7.23 6.97
C ILE A 100 -7.20 -6.78 8.39
N ARG A 101 -6.08 -6.07 8.55
CA ARG A 101 -5.66 -5.50 9.84
C ARG A 101 -5.07 -4.11 9.62
N ILE A 102 -4.84 -3.37 10.69
CA ILE A 102 -4.15 -2.09 10.65
C ILE A 102 -2.76 -2.30 11.22
N ALA A 103 -1.75 -1.91 10.46
CA ALA A 103 -0.34 -1.99 10.83
C ALA A 103 0.15 -0.62 11.31
N ASN A 104 1.01 -0.61 12.33
CA ASN A 104 1.70 0.59 12.77
C ASN A 104 2.68 1.04 11.67
N LEU A 105 2.95 2.35 11.56
CA LEU A 105 3.95 2.85 10.62
C LEU A 105 5.34 2.31 10.92
N GLN A 106 5.70 2.10 12.18
CA GLN A 106 7.01 1.55 12.53
C GLN A 106 7.23 0.18 11.85
N GLU A 107 6.22 -0.69 11.91
CA GLU A 107 6.21 -1.97 11.19
C GLU A 107 6.36 -1.77 9.67
N MET A 108 5.72 -0.73 9.11
CA MET A 108 5.80 -0.43 7.68
C MET A 108 7.18 0.10 7.27
N ILE A 109 7.80 0.96 8.09
CA ILE A 109 9.15 1.50 7.87
C ILE A 109 10.18 0.37 7.88
N GLU A 110 10.09 -0.54 8.85
CA GLU A 110 11.01 -1.67 8.99
C GLU A 110 10.98 -2.62 7.78
N ASN A 111 9.84 -2.71 7.10
CA ASN A 111 9.64 -3.61 5.97
C ASN A 111 9.72 -2.91 4.60
N ALA A 112 9.97 -1.59 4.56
CA ALA A 112 9.99 -0.79 3.34
C ALA A 112 11.40 -0.38 2.91
N ASP A 113 11.71 -0.60 1.63
CA ASP A 113 12.82 0.02 0.92
C ASP A 113 12.35 1.35 0.32
N PHE A 114 12.73 2.44 0.98
CA PHE A 114 12.37 3.80 0.56
C PHE A 114 13.13 4.27 -0.69
N VAL A 115 14.31 3.71 -0.97
CA VAL A 115 15.12 4.10 -2.14
C VAL A 115 14.43 3.58 -3.40
N ASN A 116 14.07 2.30 -3.41
CA ASN A 116 13.41 1.67 -4.56
C ASN A 116 11.87 1.76 -4.50
N ARG A 117 11.32 2.34 -3.44
CA ARG A 117 9.87 2.49 -3.17
C ARG A 117 9.12 1.16 -3.22
N ARG A 118 9.67 0.13 -2.57
CA ARG A 118 9.13 -1.25 -2.57
C ARG A 118 9.25 -1.88 -1.19
N ALA A 119 8.61 -3.01 -0.98
CA ALA A 119 8.88 -3.83 0.21
C ALA A 119 10.27 -4.47 0.11
N LEU A 120 10.95 -4.65 1.26
CA LEU A 120 12.22 -5.36 1.34
C LEU A 120 12.07 -6.82 0.89
N LYS A 121 11.03 -7.50 1.37
CA LYS A 121 10.71 -8.89 1.01
C LYS A 121 9.40 -8.94 0.22
N PRO A 122 9.43 -9.22 -1.09
CA PRO A 122 8.21 -9.39 -1.87
C PRO A 122 7.52 -10.71 -1.50
N TRP A 123 6.23 -10.65 -1.15
CA TRP A 123 5.44 -11.80 -0.73
C TRP A 123 5.29 -12.89 -1.79
N TRP A 124 5.48 -12.55 -3.07
CA TRP A 124 5.31 -13.46 -4.20
C TRP A 124 6.61 -14.13 -4.66
N ALA A 125 7.74 -13.85 -4.02
CA ALA A 125 9.06 -14.35 -4.43
C ALA A 125 9.08 -15.88 -4.59
N ASP A 126 8.46 -16.59 -3.64
CA ASP A 126 8.47 -18.05 -3.59
C ASP A 126 7.68 -18.67 -4.76
N PHE A 127 6.65 -17.97 -5.27
CA PHE A 127 5.89 -18.43 -6.43
C PHE A 127 6.70 -18.42 -7.72
N LYS A 128 7.81 -17.67 -7.78
CA LYS A 128 8.67 -17.64 -8.96
C LYS A 128 9.21 -19.04 -9.27
N ASN A 129 9.65 -19.78 -8.26
CA ASN A 129 10.16 -21.14 -8.42
C ASN A 129 9.05 -22.07 -8.99
N LEU A 130 7.85 -21.99 -8.41
CA LEU A 130 6.70 -22.76 -8.90
C LEU A 130 6.39 -22.46 -10.38
N VAL A 131 6.39 -21.18 -10.76
CA VAL A 131 6.16 -20.75 -12.15
C VAL A 131 7.25 -21.27 -13.08
N GLU A 132 8.51 -21.28 -12.66
CA GLU A 132 9.63 -21.81 -13.46
C GLU A 132 9.52 -23.32 -13.68
N ILE A 133 9.12 -24.07 -12.65
CA ILE A 133 8.82 -25.51 -12.76
C ILE A 133 7.65 -25.74 -13.73
N MET A 134 6.54 -25.01 -13.55
CA MET A 134 5.37 -25.14 -14.42
C MET A 134 5.64 -24.73 -15.87
N ALA A 135 6.56 -23.79 -16.09
CA ALA A 135 7.02 -23.39 -17.42
C ALA A 135 7.99 -24.40 -18.06
N GLY A 136 8.36 -25.47 -17.34
CA GLY A 136 9.24 -26.52 -17.83
C GLY A 136 10.71 -26.11 -17.94
N LYS A 137 11.16 -25.12 -17.16
CA LYS A 137 12.60 -24.84 -17.05
C LYS A 137 13.30 -26.05 -16.40
N LYS A 138 14.47 -26.44 -16.94
CA LYS A 138 15.21 -27.62 -16.47
C LYS A 138 15.59 -27.48 -14.99
N GLN A 139 15.32 -28.53 -14.22
CA GLN A 139 15.60 -28.61 -12.78
C GLN A 139 17.08 -28.42 -12.44
N ASP A 140 18.00 -28.80 -13.34
CA ASP A 140 19.45 -28.72 -13.15
C ASP A 140 19.96 -27.27 -12.97
N GLU A 141 19.26 -26.27 -13.54
CA GLU A 141 19.57 -24.85 -13.34
C GLU A 141 18.97 -24.28 -12.05
N ILE A 142 17.95 -24.92 -11.49
CA ILE A 142 17.25 -24.50 -10.26
C ILE A 142 18.07 -24.89 -9.02
N CYS A 143 18.73 -26.06 -9.05
CA CYS A 143 19.60 -26.52 -7.96
C CYS A 143 20.94 -25.77 -7.86
N ASN A 144 21.34 -25.01 -8.89
CA ASN A 144 22.64 -24.33 -8.94
C ASN A 144 22.61 -22.87 -8.44
N ILE A 145 21.45 -22.37 -7.98
CA ILE A 145 21.30 -20.99 -7.44
C ILE A 145 21.48 -20.96 -5.90
N GLN A 146 21.69 -22.12 -5.26
CA GLN A 146 21.96 -22.21 -3.81
C GLN A 146 23.45 -22.41 -3.45
N ALA A 147 24.40 -22.07 -4.34
CA ALA A 147 25.83 -22.05 -4.03
C ALA A 147 26.38 -20.62 -4.01
#